data_AF-K1SD85-F1
#
_entry.id   AF-K1SD85-F1
#
_cell.length_a   1.000
_cell.length_b   1.000
_cell.length_c   1.000
_cell.angle_alpha   90.00
_cell.angle_beta   90.00
_cell.angle_gamma   90.00
#
_symmetry.space_group_name_H-M   'P 1'
#
loop_
_entity.id
_entity.type
_entity.pdbx_description
1 polymer ?
#
loop_
_entity_poly.entity_id
_entity_poly.type
_entity_poly.pdbx_seq_one_letter_code
_entity_poly.pdbx_strand_id
1 'polypeptide(L)'
;HDVSEYMSDLEFDEEDFRSTEDRLNTINHLKGKYGNTIEEILRYKEEKEAYLEKLADYDAYMQKLNAEWEEKQALLKKACEELSEIRRKNAAVLTQKLKDALIGLNFLTVEFDIAVRPGQAITTKGYDDVEFLISTNPGESLKPLNQVASGGELSRVMLAIKTVLAGKDAIDTLIFDEIDTGISGRT
;
A
#
# COMPACT_ATOMS: atom_id res chain seq x y z
N HIS A 1 -7.13 -54.34 -65.97
CA HIS A 1 -7.24 -53.03 -66.62
C HIS A 1 -7.28 -51.90 -65.60
N ASP A 2 -7.92 -52.06 -64.42
CA ASP A 2 -7.92 -51.06 -63.33
C ASP A 2 -6.54 -50.53 -62.88
N VAL A 3 -5.52 -51.38 -62.75
CA VAL A 3 -4.21 -50.96 -62.21
C VAL A 3 -3.45 -50.04 -63.17
N SER A 4 -3.68 -50.16 -64.48
CA SER A 4 -3.03 -49.32 -65.49
C SER A 4 -3.69 -47.94 -65.60
N GLU A 5 -4.99 -47.84 -65.31
CA GLU A 5 -5.73 -46.56 -65.23
C GLU A 5 -5.41 -45.82 -63.92
N TYR A 6 -5.30 -46.55 -62.81
CA TYR A 6 -4.87 -45.98 -61.53
C TYR A 6 -3.41 -45.46 -61.56
N MET A 7 -2.56 -46.06 -62.40
CA MET A 7 -1.20 -45.56 -62.63
C MET A 7 -1.14 -44.36 -63.58
N SER A 8 -2.15 -44.15 -64.44
CA SER A 8 -2.23 -42.93 -65.28
C SER A 8 -2.81 -41.72 -64.57
N ASP A 9 -3.59 -41.92 -63.48
CA ASP A 9 -4.05 -40.84 -62.59
C ASP A 9 -2.94 -40.32 -61.63
N LEU A 10 -1.78 -40.98 -61.61
CA LEU A 10 -0.58 -40.56 -60.89
C LEU A 10 0.34 -39.74 -61.83
N GLU A 11 -0.20 -38.70 -62.47
CA GLU A 11 0.67 -37.66 -63.07
C GLU A 11 1.31 -36.86 -61.93
N PHE A 12 2.59 -37.12 -61.71
CA PHE A 12 3.40 -36.38 -60.75
C PHE A 12 3.65 -34.97 -61.30
N ASP A 13 2.92 -34.00 -60.78
CA ASP A 13 3.16 -32.59 -61.05
C ASP A 13 4.42 -32.14 -60.28
N GLU A 14 5.51 -31.95 -61.02
CA GLU A 14 6.80 -31.55 -60.47
C GLU A 14 6.77 -30.12 -59.92
N GLU A 15 5.89 -29.25 -60.42
CA GLU A 15 5.72 -27.88 -59.95
C GLU A 15 5.01 -27.86 -58.59
N ASP A 16 3.93 -28.64 -58.46
CA ASP A 16 3.21 -28.81 -57.18
C ASP A 16 4.11 -29.43 -56.11
N PHE A 17 4.91 -30.43 -56.48
CA PHE A 17 5.87 -31.06 -55.57
C PHE A 17 6.90 -30.04 -55.05
N ARG A 18 7.50 -29.26 -55.94
CA ARG A 18 8.47 -28.21 -55.57
C ARG A 18 7.84 -27.14 -54.69
N SER A 19 6.62 -26.67 -55.02
CA SER A 19 5.93 -25.66 -54.20
C SER A 19 5.63 -26.17 -52.78
N THR A 20 5.28 -27.46 -52.68
CA THR A 20 4.99 -28.12 -51.40
C THR A 20 6.27 -28.27 -50.57
N GLU A 21 7.38 -28.68 -51.19
CA GLU A 21 8.69 -28.80 -50.55
C GLU A 21 9.18 -27.44 -50.03
N ASP A 22 9.09 -26.38 -50.84
CA ASP A 22 9.46 -25.01 -50.46
C ASP A 22 8.63 -24.50 -49.27
N ARG A 23 7.33 -24.79 -49.27
CA ARG A 23 6.44 -24.44 -48.16
C ARG A 23 6.79 -25.19 -46.88
N LEU A 24 7.12 -26.48 -46.98
CA LEU A 24 7.59 -27.30 -45.86
C LEU A 24 8.91 -26.78 -45.29
N ASN A 25 9.86 -26.44 -46.16
CA ASN A 25 11.15 -25.84 -45.78
C ASN A 25 10.97 -24.52 -45.05
N THR A 26 10.06 -23.67 -45.54
CA THR A 26 9.72 -22.40 -44.89
C THR A 26 9.14 -22.62 -43.50
N ILE A 27 8.19 -23.54 -43.36
CA ILE A 27 7.58 -23.87 -42.06
C ILE A 27 8.66 -24.41 -41.10
N ASN A 28 9.52 -25.33 -41.55
CA ASN A 28 10.58 -25.89 -40.71
C ASN A 28 11.58 -24.84 -40.22
N HIS A 29 11.94 -23.89 -41.09
CA HIS A 29 12.81 -22.77 -40.72
C HIS A 29 12.16 -21.85 -39.67
N LEU A 30 10.88 -21.53 -39.86
CA LEU A 30 10.11 -20.76 -38.88
C LEU A 30 9.99 -21.51 -37.56
N LYS A 31 9.81 -22.84 -37.61
CA LYS A 31 9.72 -23.66 -36.40
C LYS A 31 11.01 -23.63 -35.58
N GLY A 32 12.16 -23.72 -36.25
CA GLY A 32 13.47 -23.61 -35.59
C GLY A 32 13.74 -22.25 -34.92
N LYS A 33 13.07 -21.18 -35.37
CA LYS A 33 13.29 -19.81 -34.86
C LYS A 33 12.23 -19.32 -33.87
N TYR A 34 10.97 -19.70 -34.06
CA TYR A 34 9.84 -19.01 -33.43
C TYR A 34 8.85 -19.94 -32.71
N GLY A 35 9.02 -21.26 -32.77
CA GLY A 35 8.17 -22.21 -32.03
C GLY A 35 8.10 -23.60 -32.66
N ASN A 36 7.93 -24.64 -31.85
CA ASN A 36 7.89 -26.02 -32.32
C ASN A 36 6.57 -26.39 -33.03
N THR A 37 5.57 -25.50 -33.05
CA THR A 37 4.29 -25.65 -33.75
C THR A 37 3.92 -24.39 -34.53
N ILE A 38 2.97 -24.51 -35.46
CA ILE A 38 2.49 -23.37 -36.25
C ILE A 38 1.79 -22.35 -35.33
N GLU A 39 1.04 -22.83 -34.34
CA GLU A 39 0.37 -22.03 -33.33
C GLU A 39 1.36 -21.20 -32.51
N GLU A 40 2.49 -21.79 -32.12
CA GLU A 40 3.53 -21.07 -31.39
C GLU A 40 4.17 -19.96 -32.23
N ILE A 41 4.43 -20.22 -33.52
CA ILE A 41 4.96 -19.22 -34.46
C ILE A 41 3.98 -18.06 -34.63
N LEU A 42 2.68 -18.35 -34.80
CA LEU A 42 1.65 -17.31 -34.95
C LEU A 42 1.48 -16.50 -33.67
N ARG A 43 1.50 -17.14 -32.50
CA ARG A 43 1.48 -16.44 -31.21
C ARG A 43 2.70 -15.55 -31.03
N TYR A 44 3.89 -16.01 -31.43
CA TYR A 44 5.10 -15.20 -31.41
C TYR A 44 4.97 -13.97 -32.31
N LYS A 45 4.39 -14.13 -33.52
CA LYS A 45 4.10 -13.02 -34.43
C LYS A 45 3.18 -11.99 -33.76
N GLU A 46 2.06 -12.42 -33.20
CA GLU A 46 1.10 -11.54 -32.51
C GLU A 46 1.76 -10.77 -31.34
N GLU A 47 2.58 -11.45 -30.54
CA GLU A 47 3.32 -10.82 -29.45
C GLU A 47 4.27 -9.72 -29.97
N LYS A 48 5.00 -9.98 -31.07
CA LYS A 48 5.93 -9.00 -31.65
C LYS A 48 5.24 -7.86 -32.37
N GLU A 49 4.10 -8.10 -33.02
CA GLU A 49 3.27 -7.06 -33.61
C GLU A 49 2.74 -6.11 -32.52
N ALA A 50 2.19 -6.66 -31.43
CA ALA A 50 1.75 -5.84 -30.29
C ALA A 50 2.91 -5.08 -29.61
N TYR A 51 4.10 -5.68 -29.55
CA TYR A 51 5.30 -5.01 -29.04
C TYR A 51 5.77 -3.88 -29.96
N LEU A 52 5.77 -4.10 -31.28
CA LEU A 52 6.12 -3.08 -32.29
C LEU A 52 5.14 -1.90 -32.26
N GLU A 53 3.85 -2.17 -32.13
CA GLU A 53 2.82 -1.13 -31.98
C GLU A 53 3.05 -0.30 -30.72
N LYS A 54 3.33 -0.95 -29.58
CA LYS A 54 3.75 -0.25 -28.35
C LYS A 54 5.02 0.57 -28.52
N LEU A 55 5.97 0.12 -29.34
CA LEU A 55 7.22 0.85 -29.58
C LEU A 55 7.01 2.05 -30.50
N ALA A 56 6.14 1.90 -31.50
CA ALA A 56 5.79 2.96 -32.44
C ALA A 56 5.05 4.11 -31.73
N ASP A 57 4.27 3.79 -30.69
CA ASP A 57 3.52 4.76 -29.89
C ASP A 57 4.05 4.90 -28.45
N TYR A 58 5.33 4.58 -28.24
CA TYR A 58 5.93 4.52 -26.90
C TYR A 58 5.86 5.87 -26.18
N ASP A 59 6.07 6.96 -26.90
CA ASP A 59 5.99 8.31 -26.35
C ASP A 59 4.58 8.65 -25.86
N ALA A 60 3.54 8.32 -26.64
CA ALA A 60 2.16 8.54 -26.21
C ALA A 60 1.77 7.61 -25.04
N TYR A 61 2.25 6.37 -25.05
CA TYR A 61 2.06 5.43 -23.94
C TYR A 61 2.69 5.97 -22.65
N MET A 62 3.92 6.47 -22.71
CA MET A 62 4.61 7.07 -21.56
C MET A 62 3.92 8.35 -21.07
N GLN A 63 3.45 9.20 -22.00
CA GLN A 63 2.68 10.39 -21.65
C GLN A 63 1.38 10.03 -20.92
N LYS A 64 0.64 9.03 -21.42
CA LYS A 64 -0.56 8.53 -20.76
C LYS A 64 -0.27 8.00 -19.37
N LEU A 65 0.76 7.17 -19.22
CA LEU A 65 1.11 6.58 -17.92
C LEU A 65 1.56 7.65 -16.90
N ASN A 66 2.29 8.67 -17.34
CA ASN A 66 2.65 9.81 -16.50
C ASN A 66 1.43 10.62 -16.09
N ALA A 67 0.49 10.88 -17.00
CA ALA A 67 -0.75 11.58 -16.68
C ALA A 67 -1.60 10.80 -15.65
N GLU A 68 -1.71 9.47 -15.82
CA GLU A 68 -2.37 8.60 -14.84
C GLU A 68 -1.64 8.64 -13.48
N TRP A 69 -0.31 8.60 -13.47
CA TRP A 69 0.50 8.69 -12.26
C TRP A 69 0.28 10.02 -11.52
N GLU A 70 0.31 11.16 -12.23
CA GLU A 70 0.04 12.48 -11.66
C GLU A 70 -1.38 12.59 -11.09
N GLU A 71 -2.38 12.05 -11.80
CA GLU A 71 -3.77 11.99 -11.34
C GLU A 71 -3.87 11.21 -10.01
N LYS A 72 -3.29 10.00 -9.96
CA LYS A 72 -3.32 9.18 -8.73
C LYS A 72 -2.52 9.81 -7.60
N GLN A 73 -1.41 10.48 -7.90
CA GLN A 73 -0.63 11.21 -6.90
C GLN A 73 -1.42 12.39 -6.31
N ALA A 74 -2.15 13.13 -7.15
CA ALA A 74 -3.00 14.23 -6.70
C ALA A 74 -4.16 13.72 -5.81
N LEU A 75 -4.80 12.62 -6.20
CA LEU A 75 -5.84 11.98 -5.39
C LEU A 75 -5.30 11.50 -4.04
N LEU A 76 -4.13 10.85 -4.03
CA LEU A 76 -3.47 10.41 -2.81
C LEU A 76 -3.16 11.58 -1.88
N LYS A 77 -2.62 12.67 -2.43
CA LYS A 77 -2.31 13.89 -1.66
C LYS A 77 -3.57 14.50 -1.05
N LYS A 78 -4.66 14.61 -1.82
CA LYS A 78 -5.93 15.13 -1.32
C LYS A 78 -6.51 14.26 -0.20
N ALA A 79 -6.56 12.95 -0.37
CA ALA A 79 -7.04 12.01 0.65
C ALA A 79 -6.18 12.08 1.93
N CYS A 80 -4.87 12.23 1.76
CA CYS A 80 -3.92 12.46 2.82
C CYS A 80 -4.23 13.76 3.59
N GLU A 81 -4.40 14.88 2.90
CA GLU A 81 -4.73 16.19 3.51
C GLU A 81 -6.04 16.13 4.29
N GLU A 82 -7.08 15.51 3.71
CA GLU A 82 -8.35 15.27 4.39
C GLU A 82 -8.18 14.46 5.67
N LEU A 83 -7.38 13.39 5.64
CA LEU A 83 -7.07 12.58 6.83
C LEU A 83 -6.31 13.39 7.89
N SER A 84 -5.34 14.21 7.49
CA SER A 84 -4.56 15.07 8.40
C SER A 84 -5.44 16.09 9.11
N GLU A 85 -6.37 16.72 8.40
CA GLU A 85 -7.32 17.67 8.99
C GLU A 85 -8.29 16.99 9.96
N ILE A 86 -8.81 15.80 9.61
CA ILE A 86 -9.62 14.99 10.53
C ILE A 86 -8.82 14.64 11.79
N ARG A 87 -7.54 14.29 11.66
CA ARG A 87 -6.65 13.99 12.79
C ARG A 87 -6.45 15.20 13.68
N ARG A 88 -6.07 16.35 13.14
CA ARG A 88 -5.86 17.59 13.92
C ARG A 88 -7.11 18.00 14.69
N LYS A 89 -8.27 17.96 14.02
CA LYS A 89 -9.54 18.30 14.66
C LYS A 89 -9.87 17.35 15.82
N ASN A 90 -9.74 16.04 15.62
CA ASN A 90 -10.04 15.06 16.66
C ASN A 90 -8.96 15.00 17.75
N ALA A 91 -7.70 15.29 17.42
CA ALA A 91 -6.60 15.42 18.36
C ALA A 91 -6.91 16.51 19.39
N ALA A 92 -7.34 17.71 18.96
CA ALA A 92 -7.73 18.78 19.88
C ALA A 92 -8.88 18.37 20.82
N VAL A 93 -9.91 17.69 20.28
CA VAL A 93 -11.04 17.19 21.09
C VAL A 93 -10.58 16.12 22.09
N LEU A 94 -9.74 15.19 21.65
CA LEU A 94 -9.24 14.10 22.49
C LEU A 94 -8.28 14.63 23.57
N THR A 95 -7.42 15.58 23.23
CA THR A 95 -6.53 16.27 24.17
C THR A 95 -7.34 16.88 25.32
N GLN A 96 -8.43 17.60 25.04
CA GLN A 96 -9.25 18.19 26.10
C GLN A 96 -9.86 17.12 27.01
N LYS A 97 -10.44 16.06 26.43
CA LYS A 97 -11.03 14.95 27.21
C LYS A 97 -10.00 14.25 28.09
N LEU A 98 -8.78 14.07 27.58
CA LEU A 98 -7.68 13.46 28.33
C LEU A 98 -7.20 14.36 29.45
N LYS A 99 -7.06 15.68 29.23
CA LYS A 99 -6.75 16.63 30.29
C LYS A 99 -7.79 16.57 31.42
N ASP A 100 -9.08 16.59 31.08
CA ASP A 100 -10.16 16.52 32.06
C ASP A 100 -10.12 15.21 32.88
N ALA A 101 -9.87 14.07 32.21
CA ALA A 101 -9.74 12.77 32.86
C ALA A 101 -8.52 12.70 33.79
N LEU A 102 -7.37 13.25 33.36
CA LEU A 102 -6.15 13.28 34.16
C LEU A 102 -6.31 14.14 35.43
N ILE A 103 -6.99 15.29 35.33
CA ILE A 103 -7.33 16.12 36.50
C ILE A 103 -8.17 15.32 37.49
N GLY A 104 -9.15 14.54 37.00
CA GLY A 104 -9.96 13.64 37.82
C GLY A 104 -9.16 12.54 38.54
N LEU A 105 -7.99 12.15 37.98
CA LEU A 105 -7.05 11.19 38.57
C LEU A 105 -5.95 11.87 39.42
N ASN A 106 -6.19 13.08 39.90
CA ASN A 106 -5.32 13.84 40.80
C ASN A 106 -4.00 14.36 40.17
N PHE A 107 -3.94 14.48 38.84
CA PHE A 107 -2.92 15.29 38.18
C PHE A 107 -3.34 16.77 38.14
N LEU A 108 -3.05 17.51 39.21
CA LEU A 108 -3.49 18.90 39.36
C LEU A 108 -2.85 19.87 38.34
N THR A 109 -1.67 19.55 37.82
CA THR A 109 -0.91 20.41 36.90
C THR A 109 -0.23 19.58 35.81
N VAL A 110 -1.02 18.89 34.99
CA VAL A 110 -0.53 18.15 33.82
C VAL A 110 -0.84 18.90 32.54
N GLU A 111 0.18 19.04 31.69
CA GLU A 111 0.00 19.44 30.30
C GLU A 111 0.03 18.21 29.41
N PHE A 112 -0.89 18.15 28.45
CA PHE A 112 -1.03 17.05 27.52
C PHE A 112 -1.31 17.61 26.13
N ASP A 113 -0.69 17.04 25.11
CA ASP A 113 -0.94 17.39 23.72
C ASP A 113 -0.80 16.18 22.80
N ILE A 114 -1.48 16.22 21.66
CA ILE A 114 -1.39 15.21 20.61
C ILE A 114 -0.83 15.91 19.37
N ALA A 115 0.48 15.78 19.16
CA ALA A 115 1.16 16.40 18.05
C ALA A 115 0.92 15.59 16.77
N VAL A 116 0.26 16.22 15.80
CA VAL A 116 0.06 15.67 14.44
C VAL A 116 0.98 16.43 13.49
N ARG A 117 2.05 15.77 13.03
CA ARG A 117 3.09 16.38 12.18
C ARG A 117 3.19 15.65 10.85
N PRO A 118 3.54 16.31 9.73
CA PRO A 118 3.87 15.61 8.49
C PRO A 118 5.08 14.69 8.71
N GLY A 119 4.91 13.41 8.44
CA GLY A 119 5.97 12.41 8.39
C GLY A 119 6.78 12.47 7.10
N GLN A 120 7.83 11.65 7.02
CA GLN A 120 8.77 11.65 5.90
C GLN A 120 8.26 10.90 4.66
N ALA A 121 7.32 9.97 4.83
CA ALA A 121 6.80 9.13 3.75
C ALA A 121 5.29 8.90 3.90
N ILE A 122 4.60 8.74 2.76
CA ILE A 122 3.20 8.33 2.75
C ILE A 122 3.14 6.82 3.01
N THR A 123 2.40 6.44 4.04
CA THR A 123 2.17 5.03 4.40
C THR A 123 0.72 4.65 4.15
N THR A 124 0.37 3.37 4.40
CA THR A 124 -1.03 2.92 4.42
C THR A 124 -1.88 3.65 5.46
N LYS A 125 -1.26 4.32 6.43
CA LYS A 125 -1.92 5.16 7.45
C LYS A 125 -1.91 6.64 7.08
N GLY A 126 -1.59 7.02 5.85
CA GLY A 126 -1.39 8.42 5.46
C GLY A 126 0.02 8.92 5.75
N TYR A 127 0.20 10.24 5.74
CA TYR A 127 1.52 10.87 5.87
C TYR A 127 1.78 11.51 7.22
N ASP A 128 0.82 11.62 8.13
CA ASP A 128 1.10 12.20 9.44
C ASP A 128 1.81 11.20 10.37
N ASP A 129 2.74 11.73 11.14
CA ASP A 129 3.27 11.14 12.36
C ASP A 129 2.53 11.74 13.56
N VAL A 130 2.07 10.88 14.48
CA VAL A 130 1.22 11.26 15.60
C VAL A 130 1.87 10.84 16.91
N GLU A 131 2.18 11.82 17.76
CA GLU A 131 2.80 11.59 19.07
C GLU A 131 1.96 12.15 20.20
N PHE A 132 1.87 11.38 21.29
CA PHE A 132 1.31 11.83 22.56
C PHE A 132 2.41 12.48 23.40
N LEU A 133 2.21 13.74 23.75
CA LEU A 133 3.14 14.53 24.52
C LEU A 133 2.53 14.87 25.88
N ILE A 134 3.35 14.82 26.92
CA ILE A 134 2.91 15.08 28.30
C ILE A 134 4.00 15.82 29.08
N SER A 135 3.57 16.62 30.04
CA SER A 135 4.42 17.23 31.07
C SER A 135 3.68 17.14 32.41
N THR A 136 4.28 16.46 33.38
CA THR A 136 3.68 16.20 34.70
C THR A 136 4.04 17.26 35.74
N ASN A 137 5.00 18.14 35.43
CA ASN A 137 5.48 19.19 36.33
C ASN A 137 5.26 20.60 35.72
N PRO A 138 4.77 21.56 36.52
CA PRO A 138 4.67 22.96 36.08
C PRO A 138 6.03 23.50 35.60
N GLY A 139 6.06 24.04 34.37
CA GLY A 139 7.26 24.64 33.78
C GLY A 139 8.19 23.68 33.05
N GLU A 140 7.90 22.37 33.06
CA GLU A 140 8.62 21.40 32.22
C GLU A 140 8.03 21.37 30.80
N SER A 141 8.89 21.25 29.80
CA SER A 141 8.46 21.15 28.40
C SER A 141 7.74 19.83 28.14
N LEU A 142 6.76 19.84 27.24
CA LEU A 142 6.10 18.64 26.74
C LEU A 142 7.13 17.64 26.18
N LYS A 143 7.08 16.40 26.65
CA LYS A 143 7.94 15.30 26.20
C LYS A 143 7.09 14.13 25.70
N PRO A 144 7.63 13.31 24.79
CA PRO A 144 6.98 12.06 24.40
C PRO A 144 6.65 11.19 25.62
N LEU A 145 5.49 10.52 25.58
CA LEU A 145 5.00 9.69 26.68
C LEU A 145 5.98 8.59 27.11
N ASN A 146 6.81 8.07 26.19
CA ASN A 146 7.83 7.06 26.48
C ASN A 146 9.07 7.60 27.22
N GLN A 147 9.21 8.92 27.36
CA GLN A 147 10.30 9.59 28.07
C GLN A 147 9.90 10.07 29.47
N VAL A 148 8.68 9.75 29.92
CA VAL A 148 8.22 10.07 31.29
C VAL A 148 8.94 9.16 32.28
N ALA A 149 9.50 9.77 33.33
CA ALA A 149 10.50 9.14 34.21
C ALA A 149 9.94 8.23 35.33
N SER A 150 8.62 8.19 35.56
CA SER A 150 8.00 7.42 36.64
C SER A 150 7.00 6.38 36.12
N GLY A 151 7.18 5.10 36.51
CA GLY A 151 6.30 4.00 36.13
C GLY A 151 4.85 4.20 36.59
N GLY A 152 4.65 4.65 37.84
CA GLY A 152 3.33 4.95 38.38
C GLY A 152 2.60 6.11 37.68
N GLU A 153 3.32 7.13 37.22
CA GLU A 153 2.73 8.23 36.44
C GLU A 153 2.25 7.74 35.07
N LEU A 154 3.05 6.93 34.39
CA LEU A 154 2.70 6.34 33.10
C LEU A 154 1.46 5.44 33.22
N SER A 155 1.39 4.60 34.26
CA SER A 155 0.23 3.73 34.51
C SER A 155 -1.06 4.52 34.71
N ARG A 156 -1.02 5.64 35.46
CA ARG A 156 -2.20 6.50 35.64
C ARG A 156 -2.59 7.25 34.36
N VAL A 157 -1.62 7.68 33.56
CA VAL A 157 -1.89 8.30 32.25
C VAL A 157 -2.54 7.30 31.30
N MET A 158 -2.05 6.07 31.26
CA MET A 158 -2.67 4.99 30.48
C MET A 158 -4.08 4.65 30.95
N LEU A 159 -4.34 4.70 32.26
CA LEU A 159 -5.68 4.54 32.80
C LEU A 159 -6.61 5.65 32.30
N ALA A 160 -6.20 6.93 32.36
CA ALA A 160 -6.98 8.05 31.83
C ALA A 160 -7.29 7.88 30.33
N ILE A 161 -6.29 7.48 29.54
CA ILE A 161 -6.44 7.21 28.12
C ILE A 161 -7.48 6.10 27.90
N LYS A 162 -7.39 5.00 28.64
CA LYS A 162 -8.33 3.89 28.54
C LYS A 162 -9.74 4.31 28.94
N THR A 163 -9.89 5.12 29.99
CA THR A 163 -11.21 5.62 30.44
C THR A 163 -11.86 6.50 29.37
N VAL A 164 -11.11 7.40 28.73
CA VAL A 164 -11.63 8.25 27.66
C VAL A 164 -11.94 7.47 26.38
N LEU A 165 -11.20 6.39 26.12
CA LEU A 165 -11.41 5.50 24.98
C LEU A 165 -12.34 4.31 25.29
N ALA A 166 -12.93 4.26 26.50
CA ALA A 166 -13.81 3.18 26.92
C ALA A 166 -14.99 3.03 25.95
N GLY A 167 -15.26 1.80 25.53
CA GLY A 167 -16.32 1.47 24.54
C GLY A 167 -15.87 1.47 23.07
N LYS A 168 -14.64 1.90 22.75
CA LYS A 168 -14.04 1.75 21.42
C LYS A 168 -12.83 0.82 21.37
N ASP A 169 -12.39 0.35 22.52
CA ASP A 169 -11.21 -0.50 22.66
C ASP A 169 -11.62 -1.96 22.90
N ALA A 170 -10.98 -2.90 22.20
CA ALA A 170 -11.34 -4.32 22.15
C ALA A 170 -10.64 -5.17 23.24
N ILE A 171 -9.86 -4.54 24.12
CA ILE A 171 -9.12 -5.24 25.17
C ILE A 171 -10.00 -5.39 26.42
N ASP A 172 -10.34 -6.65 26.74
CA ASP A 172 -11.24 -7.05 27.83
C ASP A 172 -10.63 -6.94 29.24
N THR A 173 -9.30 -7.04 29.38
CA THR A 173 -8.63 -6.99 30.68
C THR A 173 -7.31 -6.24 30.58
N LEU A 174 -7.10 -5.27 31.46
CA LEU A 174 -5.84 -4.54 31.62
C LEU A 174 -5.36 -4.67 33.06
N ILE A 175 -4.05 -4.88 33.21
CA ILE A 175 -3.38 -4.89 34.50
C ILE A 175 -2.50 -3.64 34.52
N PHE A 176 -2.73 -2.78 35.53
CA PHE A 176 -1.90 -1.61 35.77
C PHE A 176 -1.03 -1.90 36.99
N ASP A 177 0.27 -1.65 36.87
CA ASP A 177 1.21 -1.77 37.97
C ASP A 177 1.49 -0.38 38.58
N GLU A 178 1.78 -0.33 39.88
CA GLU A 178 2.21 0.87 40.60
C GLU A 178 1.26 2.09 40.58
N ILE A 179 -0.05 1.92 40.34
CA ILE A 179 -0.99 3.06 40.23
C ILE A 179 -1.06 3.94 41.48
N ASP A 180 -0.91 3.32 42.66
CA ASP A 180 -0.99 3.97 43.97
C ASP A 180 0.35 4.56 44.43
N THR A 181 1.42 4.38 43.67
CA THR A 181 2.74 4.94 44.02
C THR A 181 2.72 6.46 43.92
N GLY A 182 3.04 7.13 45.03
CA GLY A 182 3.04 8.59 45.13
C GLY A 182 1.69 9.25 45.44
N ILE A 183 0.62 8.47 45.63
CA ILE A 183 -0.67 8.98 46.14
C ILE A 183 -0.72 8.71 47.65
N SER A 184 -0.13 9.60 48.45
CA SER A 184 -0.41 9.58 49.89
C SER A 184 -1.90 9.88 50.07
N GLY A 185 -2.64 8.91 50.63
CA GLY A 185 -4.08 8.99 50.83
C GLY A 185 -4.51 10.31 51.46
N ARG A 186 -5.64 10.85 51.00
CA ARG A 186 -6.27 12.00 51.62
C ARG A 186 -6.79 11.62 53.01
N THR A 187 -6.29 12.30 54.03
CA THR A 187 -7.12 12.76 55.15
C THR A 187 -7.86 14.03 54.73
#